data_AF-A0A556C476-F1
#
_entry.id   AF-A0A556C476-F1
#
_cell.length_a   1.000
_cell.length_b   1.000
_cell.length_c   1.000
_cell.angle_alpha   90.00
_cell.angle_beta   90.00
_cell.angle_gamma   90.00
#
_symmetry.space_group_name_H-M   'P 1'
#
loop_
_entity.id
_entity.type
_entity.pdbx_description
1 polymer ?
#
loop_
_entity_poly.entity_id
_entity_poly.type
_entity_poly.pdbx_seq_one_letter_code
_entity_poly.pdbx_strand_id
1 'polypeptide(L)'
;MSWMWAVIGIIVSVGVIVVTGIAIAYQVMRRKFRRQLMAQAQQVAEFPAWAQEHDYAYFEEFPPDDAERLRGLGPLLPFSDFALARGEHVFRRVEAGQMRYILQLTICADPGQDAPAVGAITVAVAEVARTGNSVVTDVKQPGDSRDQASVHARGRWVTSYLGRPLTLTSMRAVEDRLDGYLRSA
;
A
#
# COMPACT_ATOMS: atom_id res chain seq x y z
N MET A 1 33.82 1.81 -42.51
CA MET A 1 32.97 0.68 -42.03
C MET A 1 33.26 0.26 -40.58
N SER A 2 34.48 0.38 -40.03
CA SER A 2 34.77 -0.08 -38.64
C SER A 2 34.14 0.77 -37.51
N TRP A 3 33.95 2.07 -37.72
CA TRP A 3 33.40 2.97 -36.69
C TRP A 3 31.93 2.66 -36.36
N MET A 4 31.15 2.23 -37.36
CA MET A 4 29.74 1.86 -37.22
C MET A 4 29.57 0.62 -36.33
N TRP A 5 30.45 -0.38 -36.48
CA TRP A 5 30.46 -1.57 -35.62
C TRP A 5 30.87 -1.26 -34.18
N ALA A 6 31.78 -0.31 -33.98
CA ALA A 6 32.15 0.15 -32.64
C ALA A 6 30.97 0.85 -31.92
N VAL A 7 30.23 1.70 -32.63
CA VAL A 7 29.03 2.37 -32.09
C VAL A 7 27.92 1.37 -31.76
N ILE A 8 27.66 0.40 -32.65
CA ILE A 8 26.68 -0.66 -32.40
C ILE A 8 27.10 -1.49 -31.18
N GLY A 9 28.38 -1.84 -31.06
CA GLY A 9 28.92 -2.57 -29.91
C GLY A 9 28.67 -1.84 -28.59
N ILE A 10 28.89 -0.53 -28.54
CA ILE A 10 28.63 0.29 -27.33
C ILE A 10 27.14 0.29 -26.97
N ILE A 11 26.25 0.50 -27.94
CA ILE A 11 24.79 0.51 -27.70
C ILE A 11 24.33 -0.84 -27.15
N VAL A 12 24.80 -1.94 -27.75
CA VAL A 12 24.46 -3.30 -27.29
C VAL A 12 25.01 -3.55 -25.90
N SER A 13 26.26 -3.19 -25.61
CA SER A 13 26.85 -3.36 -24.28
C SER A 13 26.12 -2.57 -23.20
N VAL A 14 25.78 -1.31 -23.47
CA VAL A 14 24.98 -0.48 -22.56
C VAL A 14 23.59 -1.11 -22.34
N GLY A 15 22.93 -1.55 -23.42
CA GLY A 15 21.64 -2.23 -23.35
C GLY A 15 21.69 -3.49 -22.49
N VAL A 16 22.70 -4.34 -22.70
CA VAL A 16 22.89 -5.58 -21.91
C VAL A 16 23.14 -5.24 -20.44
N ILE A 17 24.02 -4.28 -20.12
CA ILE A 17 24.31 -3.88 -18.74
C ILE A 17 23.04 -3.38 -18.04
N VAL A 18 22.24 -2.55 -18.70
CA VAL A 18 20.98 -2.03 -18.16
C VAL A 18 19.99 -3.17 -17.92
N VAL A 19 19.78 -4.06 -18.90
CA VAL A 19 18.86 -5.19 -18.78
C VAL A 19 19.31 -6.16 -17.68
N THR A 20 20.59 -6.51 -17.62
CA THR A 20 21.15 -7.37 -16.58
C THR A 20 21.03 -6.72 -15.20
N GLY A 21 21.32 -5.42 -15.08
CA GLY A 21 21.16 -4.67 -13.84
C GLY A 21 19.71 -4.67 -13.34
N ILE A 22 18.75 -4.41 -14.23
CA ILE A 22 17.32 -4.46 -13.91
C ILE A 22 16.89 -5.87 -13.51
N ALA A 23 17.35 -6.90 -14.24
CA ALA A 23 17.01 -8.29 -13.94
C ALA A 23 17.52 -8.73 -12.56
N ILE A 24 18.75 -8.36 -12.18
CA ILE A 24 19.32 -8.65 -10.85
C ILE A 24 18.52 -7.92 -9.77
N ALA A 25 18.25 -6.62 -9.95
CA ALA A 25 17.46 -5.84 -9.01
C ALA A 25 16.06 -6.46 -8.80
N TYR A 26 15.41 -6.86 -9.90
CA TYR A 26 14.11 -7.51 -9.86
C TYR A 26 14.14 -8.85 -9.12
N GLN A 27 15.14 -9.71 -9.37
CA GLN A 27 15.28 -10.98 -8.66
C GLN A 27 15.48 -10.80 -7.15
N VAL A 28 16.30 -9.83 -6.74
CA VAL A 28 16.52 -9.51 -5.33
C VAL A 28 15.24 -9.00 -4.67
N MET A 29 14.53 -8.08 -5.31
CA MET A 29 13.24 -7.57 -4.83
C MET A 29 12.21 -8.70 -4.68
N ARG A 30 12.09 -9.57 -5.70
CA ARG A 30 11.16 -10.71 -5.67
C ARG A 30 11.46 -11.69 -4.53
N ARG A 31 12.74 -11.99 -4.27
CA ARG A 31 13.14 -12.85 -3.14
C ARG A 31 12.80 -12.21 -1.80
N LYS A 32 13.08 -10.91 -1.64
CA LYS A 32 12.75 -10.16 -0.42
C LYS A 32 11.23 -10.16 -0.18
N PHE A 33 10.45 -9.87 -1.22
CA PHE A 33 8.99 -9.85 -1.14
C PHE A 33 8.41 -11.21 -0.74
N ARG A 34 8.88 -12.31 -1.33
CA ARG A 34 8.47 -13.67 -0.93
C ARG A 34 8.75 -13.95 0.55
N ARG A 35 9.90 -13.54 1.08
CA ARG A 35 10.21 -13.71 2.51
C ARG A 35 9.26 -12.91 3.39
N GLN A 36 8.89 -11.69 2.96
CA GLN A 36 7.92 -10.87 3.69
C GLN A 36 6.52 -11.49 3.67
N LEU A 37 6.07 -12.03 2.54
CA LEU A 37 4.80 -12.78 2.46
C LEU A 37 4.81 -14.04 3.33
N MET A 38 5.95 -14.76 3.40
CA MET A 38 6.08 -15.90 4.33
C MET A 38 5.96 -15.46 5.79
N ALA A 39 6.55 -14.32 6.17
CA ALA A 39 6.41 -13.78 7.52
C ALA A 39 4.97 -13.35 7.81
N GLN A 40 4.28 -12.73 6.85
CA GLN A 40 2.86 -12.44 6.96
C GLN A 40 2.05 -13.72 7.16
N ALA A 41 2.27 -14.76 6.34
CA ALA A 41 1.53 -16.02 6.41
C ALA A 41 1.61 -16.69 7.80
N GLN A 42 2.72 -16.49 8.52
CA GLN A 42 2.86 -16.96 9.90
C GLN A 42 1.99 -16.18 10.90
N GLN A 43 1.67 -14.92 10.61
CA GLN A 43 0.90 -14.01 11.47
C GLN A 43 -0.59 -13.93 11.11
N VAL A 44 -1.02 -14.43 9.95
CA VAL A 44 -2.44 -14.33 9.51
C VAL A 44 -3.40 -14.90 10.55
N ALA A 45 -3.02 -15.98 11.24
CA ALA A 45 -3.82 -16.59 12.29
C ALA A 45 -4.03 -15.66 13.51
N GLU A 46 -3.15 -14.67 13.71
CA GLU A 46 -3.23 -13.71 14.82
C GLU A 46 -4.10 -12.49 14.48
N PHE A 47 -4.44 -12.28 13.20
CA PHE A 47 -5.19 -11.10 12.74
C PHE A 47 -6.58 -10.97 13.39
N PRO A 48 -7.41 -12.02 13.50
CA PRO A 48 -8.70 -11.89 14.17
C PRO A 48 -8.59 -11.49 15.64
N ALA A 49 -7.60 -12.04 16.34
CA ALA A 49 -7.35 -11.72 17.76
C ALA A 49 -6.87 -10.27 17.93
N TRP A 50 -5.96 -9.82 17.07
CA TRP A 50 -5.52 -8.43 17.04
C TRP A 50 -6.68 -7.47 16.74
N ALA A 51 -7.53 -7.82 15.76
CA ALA A 51 -8.69 -7.00 15.42
C ALA A 51 -9.62 -6.83 16.62
N GLN A 52 -9.89 -7.92 17.34
CA GLN A 52 -10.70 -7.88 18.55
C GLN A 52 -10.06 -7.04 19.67
N GLU A 53 -8.76 -7.14 19.89
CA GLU A 53 -8.03 -6.36 20.91
C GLU A 53 -8.07 -4.85 20.61
N HIS A 54 -8.16 -4.48 19.33
CA HIS A 54 -8.09 -3.09 18.86
C HIS A 54 -9.44 -2.52 18.39
N ASP A 55 -10.56 -3.19 18.70
CA ASP A 55 -11.94 -2.81 18.33
C ASP A 55 -12.19 -2.70 16.82
N TYR A 56 -11.53 -3.55 16.03
CA TYR A 56 -11.78 -3.74 14.60
C TYR A 56 -12.55 -5.04 14.32
N ALA A 57 -13.38 -5.01 13.27
CA ALA A 57 -13.87 -6.21 12.61
C ALA A 57 -12.87 -6.65 11.53
N TYR A 58 -12.56 -7.94 11.46
CA TYR A 58 -11.62 -8.50 10.47
C TYR A 58 -12.36 -9.24 9.35
N PHE A 59 -11.90 -9.03 8.11
CA PHE A 59 -12.36 -9.68 6.89
C PHE A 59 -11.15 -10.10 6.06
N GLU A 60 -11.16 -11.32 5.51
CA GLU A 60 -10.06 -11.76 4.62
C GLU A 60 -10.05 -11.00 3.30
N GLU A 61 -11.24 -10.70 2.78
CA GLU A 61 -11.44 -9.96 1.54
C GLU A 61 -12.21 -8.67 1.79
N PHE A 62 -12.12 -7.74 0.84
CA PHE A 62 -12.81 -6.46 0.94
C PHE A 62 -14.34 -6.63 0.93
N PRO A 63 -15.07 -6.13 1.94
CA PRO A 63 -16.53 -6.26 1.98
C PRO A 63 -17.20 -5.53 0.81
N PRO A 64 -18.09 -6.20 0.04
CA PRO A 64 -18.71 -5.60 -1.15
C PRO A 64 -19.56 -4.36 -0.82
N ASP A 65 -20.21 -4.35 0.34
CA ASP A 65 -21.07 -3.24 0.80
C ASP A 65 -20.30 -1.94 1.10
N ASP A 66 -18.98 -2.04 1.30
CA ASP A 66 -18.12 -0.89 1.60
C ASP A 66 -17.46 -0.30 0.34
N ALA A 67 -17.58 -0.96 -0.83
CA ALA A 67 -16.98 -0.50 -2.08
C ALA A 67 -17.48 0.88 -2.51
N GLU A 68 -18.79 1.16 -2.34
CA GLU A 68 -19.34 2.48 -2.63
C GLU A 68 -18.90 3.55 -1.61
N ARG A 69 -18.66 3.16 -0.35
CA ARG A 69 -18.22 4.09 0.70
C ARG A 69 -16.82 4.61 0.41
N LEU A 70 -15.94 3.75 -0.11
CA LEU A 70 -14.59 4.13 -0.51
C LEU A 70 -14.50 4.95 -1.81
N ARG A 71 -15.65 5.34 -2.41
CA ARG A 71 -15.65 6.35 -3.48
C ARG A 71 -14.91 7.60 -2.99
N GLY A 72 -13.93 8.01 -3.80
CA GLY A 72 -13.05 9.14 -3.50
C GLY A 72 -11.68 8.77 -2.94
N LEU A 73 -11.37 7.48 -2.73
CA LEU A 73 -10.00 7.05 -2.45
C LEU A 73 -9.10 7.07 -3.69
N GLY A 74 -9.65 6.90 -4.90
CA GLY A 74 -8.85 6.85 -6.14
C GLY A 74 -7.79 7.95 -6.30
N PRO A 75 -8.03 9.22 -5.92
CA PRO A 75 -6.99 10.25 -5.99
C PRO A 75 -5.87 10.15 -4.92
N LEU A 76 -6.03 9.32 -3.89
CA LEU A 76 -5.08 9.15 -2.80
C LEU A 76 -4.10 8.02 -3.11
N LEU A 77 -2.81 8.24 -2.94
CA LEU A 77 -1.83 7.16 -2.80
C LEU A 77 -2.16 6.23 -1.61
N PRO A 78 -2.06 4.89 -1.77
CA PRO A 78 -1.66 4.15 -2.98
C PRO A 78 -2.82 3.81 -3.94
N PHE A 79 -4.03 4.29 -3.66
CA PHE A 79 -5.25 4.03 -4.43
C PHE A 79 -5.30 4.69 -5.82
N SER A 80 -4.32 5.51 -6.20
CA SER A 80 -4.22 6.05 -7.57
C SER A 80 -3.98 4.99 -8.64
N ASP A 81 -3.37 3.86 -8.26
CA ASP A 81 -3.03 2.77 -9.19
C ASP A 81 -3.93 1.53 -8.96
N PHE A 82 -5.13 1.72 -8.39
CA PHE A 82 -5.99 0.63 -7.90
C PHE A 82 -6.47 -0.35 -8.96
N ALA A 83 -6.41 -0.01 -10.25
CA ALA A 83 -6.84 -0.90 -11.33
C ALA A 83 -6.08 -2.24 -11.34
N LEU A 84 -4.91 -2.29 -10.72
CA LEU A 84 -4.06 -3.48 -10.60
C LEU A 84 -3.90 -3.93 -9.14
N ALA A 85 -4.73 -3.45 -8.20
CA ALA A 85 -4.59 -3.76 -6.78
C ALA A 85 -5.83 -4.47 -6.22
N ARG A 86 -5.62 -5.43 -5.32
CA ARG A 86 -6.67 -6.10 -4.55
C ARG A 86 -6.57 -5.76 -3.07
N GLY A 87 -7.71 -5.54 -2.43
CA GLY A 87 -7.81 -5.36 -0.98
C GLY A 87 -7.94 -6.70 -0.26
N GLU A 88 -7.01 -6.99 0.64
CA GLU A 88 -6.95 -8.23 1.44
C GLU A 88 -6.73 -7.89 2.92
N HIS A 89 -7.12 -8.80 3.81
CA HIS A 89 -6.94 -8.68 5.26
C HIS A 89 -7.42 -7.32 5.78
N VAL A 90 -8.72 -7.07 5.64
CA VAL A 90 -9.37 -5.79 5.94
C VAL A 90 -9.83 -5.75 7.39
N PHE A 91 -9.31 -4.79 8.13
CA PHE A 91 -9.70 -4.42 9.48
C PHE A 91 -10.56 -3.18 9.38
N ARG A 92 -11.79 -3.24 9.89
CA ARG A 92 -12.78 -2.17 9.78
C ARG A 92 -13.27 -1.76 11.16
N ARG A 93 -13.21 -0.47 11.45
CA ARG A 93 -13.75 0.14 12.66
C ARG A 93 -14.63 1.32 12.30
N VAL A 94 -15.64 1.58 13.13
CA VAL A 94 -16.43 2.81 13.07
C VAL A 94 -16.14 3.60 14.34
N GLU A 95 -15.63 4.82 14.18
CA GLU A 95 -15.23 5.69 15.28
C GLU A 95 -15.97 7.03 15.14
N ALA A 96 -16.82 7.36 16.12
CA ALA A 96 -17.68 8.56 16.09
C ALA A 96 -18.49 8.73 14.77
N GLY A 97 -18.93 7.61 14.18
CA GLY A 97 -19.67 7.60 12.90
C GLY A 97 -18.81 7.76 11.65
N GLN A 98 -17.49 7.85 11.79
CA GLN A 98 -16.51 7.86 10.70
C GLN A 98 -15.89 6.49 10.52
N MET A 99 -15.60 6.12 9.27
CA MET A 99 -15.03 4.82 8.96
C MET A 99 -13.51 4.84 9.10
N ARG A 100 -12.96 3.74 9.63
CA ARG A 100 -11.53 3.50 9.67
C ARG A 100 -11.24 2.11 9.14
N TYR A 101 -10.21 2.02 8.30
CA TYR A 101 -9.76 0.78 7.70
C TYR A 101 -8.26 0.60 7.92
N ILE A 102 -7.83 -0.65 8.11
CA ILE A 102 -6.45 -1.09 7.86
C ILE A 102 -6.55 -2.26 6.91
N LEU A 103 -5.76 -2.30 5.85
CA LEU A 103 -5.83 -3.34 4.83
C LEU A 103 -4.52 -3.51 4.09
N GLN A 104 -4.36 -4.66 3.45
CA GLN A 104 -3.33 -4.89 2.45
C GLN A 104 -3.85 -4.54 1.07
N LEU A 105 -3.10 -3.73 0.34
CA LEU A 105 -3.22 -3.61 -1.11
C LEU A 105 -2.17 -4.47 -1.78
N THR A 106 -2.61 -5.56 -2.37
CA THR A 106 -1.76 -6.45 -3.15
C THR A 106 -1.74 -5.98 -4.59
N ILE A 107 -0.56 -5.61 -5.09
CA ILE A 107 -0.35 -5.17 -6.48
C ILE A 107 -0.16 -6.43 -7.33
N CYS A 108 -0.95 -6.55 -8.39
CA CYS A 108 -0.93 -7.64 -9.35
C CYS A 108 -0.26 -7.19 -10.66
N ALA A 109 0.37 -8.13 -11.37
CA ALA A 109 0.95 -7.87 -12.69
C ALA A 109 -0.10 -7.61 -13.78
N ASP A 110 -1.33 -8.07 -13.57
CA ASP A 110 -2.44 -8.09 -14.52
C ASP A 110 -3.75 -7.97 -13.71
N PRO A 111 -4.88 -7.45 -14.24
CA PRO A 111 -6.11 -7.23 -13.48
C PRO A 111 -6.95 -8.51 -13.25
N GLY A 112 -6.32 -9.69 -13.16
CA GLY A 112 -6.99 -10.97 -12.91
C GLY A 112 -7.01 -11.36 -11.42
N GLN A 113 -8.07 -12.04 -10.96
CA GLN A 113 -8.16 -12.59 -9.59
C GLN A 113 -7.06 -13.62 -9.28
N ASP A 114 -6.52 -14.29 -10.29
CA ASP A 114 -5.43 -15.26 -10.14
C ASP A 114 -4.04 -14.66 -10.50
N ALA A 115 -3.98 -13.36 -10.78
CA ALA A 115 -2.74 -12.73 -11.20
C ALA A 115 -1.72 -12.75 -10.05
N PRO A 116 -0.44 -13.11 -10.32
CA PRO A 116 0.56 -13.20 -9.29
C PRO A 116 0.83 -11.83 -8.65
N ALA A 117 0.91 -11.81 -7.33
CA ALA A 117 1.31 -10.63 -6.57
C ALA A 117 2.75 -10.21 -6.94
N VAL A 118 2.91 -8.96 -7.34
CA VAL A 118 4.20 -8.32 -7.63
C VAL A 118 4.64 -7.36 -6.52
N GLY A 119 3.72 -6.98 -5.64
CA GLY A 119 4.00 -6.16 -4.46
C GLY A 119 2.82 -6.17 -3.48
N ALA A 120 3.07 -5.65 -2.29
CA ALA A 120 2.02 -5.42 -1.31
C ALA A 120 2.30 -4.13 -0.54
N ILE A 121 1.25 -3.41 -0.20
CA ILE A 121 1.29 -2.17 0.56
C ILE A 121 0.33 -2.33 1.74
N THR A 122 0.81 -2.04 2.94
CA THR A 122 -0.04 -1.92 4.13
C THR A 122 -0.61 -0.51 4.15
N VAL A 123 -1.92 -0.37 4.33
CA VAL A 123 -2.61 0.92 4.28
C VAL A 123 -3.57 1.04 5.45
N ALA A 124 -3.51 2.17 6.17
CA ALA A 124 -4.56 2.61 7.06
C ALA A 124 -5.31 3.79 6.42
N VAL A 125 -6.62 3.85 6.58
CA VAL A 125 -7.51 4.86 6.02
C VAL A 125 -8.44 5.36 7.11
N ALA A 126 -8.61 6.67 7.22
CA ALA A 126 -9.63 7.28 8.06
C ALA A 126 -10.50 8.21 7.23
N GLU A 127 -11.81 8.08 7.41
CA GLU A 127 -12.77 9.12 7.07
C GLU A 127 -12.69 10.21 8.15
N VAL A 128 -12.68 11.47 7.75
CA VAL A 128 -12.73 12.61 8.67
C VAL A 128 -13.99 13.41 8.42
N ALA A 129 -14.61 13.87 9.51
CA ALA A 129 -15.80 14.70 9.43
C ALA A 129 -15.51 15.96 8.62
N ARG A 130 -16.42 16.30 7.72
CA ARG A 130 -16.34 17.53 6.95
C ARG A 130 -16.63 18.72 7.88
N THR A 131 -15.59 19.38 8.39
CA THR A 131 -15.71 20.60 9.19
C THR A 131 -16.01 21.80 8.27
N GLY A 132 -17.26 21.92 7.80
CA GLY A 132 -17.72 23.05 6.97
C GLY A 132 -17.07 23.13 5.58
N ASN A 133 -16.75 24.35 5.12
CA ASN A 133 -16.03 24.60 3.85
C ASN A 133 -14.53 24.22 3.90
N SER A 134 -14.02 23.76 5.04
CA SER A 134 -12.66 23.25 5.18
C SER A 134 -12.60 21.82 4.67
N VAL A 135 -12.31 21.69 3.37
CA VAL A 135 -11.86 20.42 2.78
C VAL A 135 -10.46 20.14 3.32
N VAL A 136 -10.14 18.90 3.69
CA VAL A 136 -8.74 18.54 3.99
C VAL A 136 -7.90 18.95 2.79
N THR A 137 -7.00 19.91 3.00
CA THR A 137 -6.07 20.38 1.98
C THR A 137 -5.31 19.18 1.43
N ASP A 138 -5.11 19.14 0.11
CA ASP A 138 -4.32 18.08 -0.51
C ASP A 138 -2.91 18.09 0.10
N VAL A 139 -2.61 17.10 0.94
CA VAL A 139 -1.38 17.01 1.71
C VAL A 139 -0.73 15.68 1.40
N LYS A 140 0.52 15.72 0.95
CA LYS A 140 1.37 14.54 0.76
C LYS A 140 2.61 14.66 1.64
N GLN A 141 2.66 13.85 2.69
CA GLN A 141 3.79 13.79 3.62
C GLN A 141 4.48 12.42 3.49
N PRO A 142 5.58 12.32 2.71
CA PRO A 142 6.35 11.09 2.66
C PRO A 142 6.94 10.77 4.04
N GLY A 143 7.13 9.48 4.33
CA GLY A 143 7.93 9.07 5.48
C GLY A 143 9.41 9.43 5.27
N ASP A 144 10.15 9.67 6.35
CA ASP A 144 11.56 10.08 6.28
C ASP A 144 12.48 8.96 5.77
N SER A 145 11.98 7.73 5.76
CA SER A 145 12.67 6.56 5.23
C SER A 145 11.68 5.56 4.64
N ARG A 146 12.20 4.54 3.94
CA ARG A 146 11.40 3.43 3.40
C ARG A 146 10.67 2.60 4.47
N ASP A 147 11.04 2.78 5.72
CA ASP A 147 10.55 1.99 6.85
C ASP A 147 9.54 2.79 7.68
N GLN A 148 9.29 4.05 7.32
CA GLN A 148 8.29 4.90 7.92
C GLN A 148 7.08 5.06 6.99
N ALA A 149 5.90 5.04 7.58
CA ALA A 149 4.66 5.22 6.84
C ALA A 149 4.54 6.66 6.32
N SER A 150 4.08 6.79 5.08
CA SER A 150 3.73 8.08 4.46
C SER A 150 2.27 8.40 4.73
N VAL A 151 1.90 9.68 4.73
CA VAL A 151 0.52 10.14 4.85
C VAL A 151 0.10 10.88 3.60
N HIS A 152 -1.13 10.67 3.18
CA HIS A 152 -1.78 11.46 2.14
C HIS A 152 -3.21 11.78 2.55
N ALA A 153 -3.57 13.05 2.48
CA ALA A 153 -4.88 13.52 2.90
C ALA A 153 -5.52 14.31 1.77
N ARG A 154 -6.77 14.00 1.43
CA ARG A 154 -7.52 14.66 0.36
C ARG A 154 -9.00 14.49 0.55
N GLY A 155 -9.74 15.60 0.49
CA GLY A 155 -11.20 15.55 0.60
C GLY A 155 -11.64 15.21 2.03
N ARG A 156 -12.33 14.07 2.19
CA ARG A 156 -12.76 13.53 3.49
C ARG A 156 -11.90 12.36 3.97
N TRP A 157 -10.83 12.06 3.25
CA TRP A 157 -10.05 10.83 3.44
C TRP A 157 -8.61 11.16 3.79
N VAL A 158 -8.07 10.42 4.76
CA VAL A 158 -6.67 10.42 5.12
C VAL A 158 -6.16 8.99 5.03
N THR A 159 -5.08 8.78 4.29
CA THR A 159 -4.42 7.48 4.16
C THR A 159 -3.02 7.56 4.76
N SER A 160 -2.64 6.50 5.48
CA SER A 160 -1.28 6.23 5.89
C SER A 160 -0.85 4.93 5.24
N TYR A 161 0.33 4.87 4.64
CA TYR A 161 0.73 3.69 3.87
C TYR A 161 2.22 3.40 3.97
N LEU A 162 2.54 2.10 3.92
CA LEU A 162 3.90 1.57 3.98
C LEU A 162 4.07 0.47 2.92
N GLY A 163 5.11 0.57 2.10
CA GLY A 163 5.40 -0.37 1.00
C GLY A 163 5.93 -1.74 1.46
N ARG A 164 5.11 -2.47 2.22
CA ARG A 164 5.38 -3.82 2.75
C ARG A 164 4.05 -4.59 2.92
N PRO A 165 4.08 -5.93 2.91
CA PRO A 165 2.93 -6.74 3.29
C PRO A 165 2.40 -6.43 4.68
N LEU A 166 1.14 -6.75 4.90
CA LEU A 166 0.44 -6.53 6.15
C LEU A 166 0.91 -7.55 7.20
N THR A 167 1.42 -7.03 8.30
CA THR A 167 1.96 -7.73 9.46
C THR A 167 1.57 -6.92 10.69
N LEU A 168 1.59 -7.50 11.88
CA LEU A 168 1.25 -6.74 13.10
C LEU A 168 2.12 -5.48 13.26
N THR A 169 3.40 -5.57 12.88
CA THR A 169 4.33 -4.44 12.90
C THR A 169 3.96 -3.35 11.88
N SER A 170 3.66 -3.73 10.63
CA SER A 170 3.32 -2.75 9.61
C SER A 170 1.94 -2.12 9.87
N MET A 171 0.99 -2.88 10.40
CA MET A 171 -0.32 -2.37 10.83
C MET A 171 -0.17 -1.28 11.87
N ARG A 172 0.56 -1.57 12.96
CA ARG A 172 0.85 -0.58 14.00
C ARG A 172 1.55 0.65 13.44
N ALA A 173 2.54 0.47 12.55
CA ALA A 173 3.26 1.60 11.97
C ALA A 173 2.37 2.53 11.13
N VAL A 174 1.46 2.00 10.31
CA VAL A 174 0.54 2.83 9.52
C VAL A 174 -0.52 3.47 10.40
N GLU A 175 -1.00 2.75 11.42
CA GLU A 175 -2.01 3.23 12.37
C GLU A 175 -1.47 4.37 13.24
N ASP A 176 -0.32 4.18 13.89
CA ASP A 176 0.34 5.19 14.72
C ASP A 176 0.61 6.47 13.93
N ARG A 177 1.04 6.33 12.67
CA ARG A 177 1.30 7.47 11.78
C ARG A 177 0.00 8.20 11.41
N LEU A 178 -1.07 7.46 11.15
CA LEU A 178 -2.40 8.03 10.88
C LEU A 178 -2.91 8.79 12.10
N ASP A 179 -2.83 8.20 13.30
CA ASP A 179 -3.24 8.84 14.55
C ASP A 179 -2.38 10.04 14.92
N GLY A 180 -1.08 9.98 14.63
CA GLY A 180 -0.18 11.12 14.76
C GLY A 180 -0.65 12.29 13.89
N TYR A 181 -0.98 12.03 12.62
CA TYR A 181 -1.48 13.04 11.72
C TYR A 181 -2.83 13.61 12.18
N LEU A 182 -3.81 12.74 12.49
CA LEU A 182 -5.16 13.15 12.88
C LEU A 182 -5.20 13.96 14.19
N ARG A 183 -4.24 13.77 15.10
CA ARG A 183 -4.10 14.59 16.31
C ARG A 183 -3.47 15.96 16.07
N SER A 184 -2.74 16.12 14.96
CA SER A 184 -2.00 17.33 14.61
C SER A 184 -2.68 18.21 13.56
N ALA A 185 -3.68 17.66 12.87
CA ALA A 185 -4.46 18.31 11.81
C ALA A 185 -5.75 18.91 12.37
#